data_AF-A0A538ED87-F1
#
_entry.id   AF-A0A538ED87-F1
#
_cell.length_a   1.000
_cell.length_b   1.000
_cell.length_c   1.000
_cell.angle_alpha   90.00
_cell.angle_beta   90.00
_cell.angle_gamma   90.00
#
_symmetry.space_group_name_H-M   'P 1'
#
loop_
_entity.id
_entity.type
_entity.pdbx_description
1 polymer ?
#
loop_
_entity_poly.entity_id
_entity_poly.type
_entity_poly.pdbx_seq_one_letter_code
_entity_poly.pdbx_strand_id
1 'polypeptide(L)'
;MWALKLSVLAGSLGICALIWATARRLGLAPLPALALYGLNPAVLVYALGGAHNDVLMMLPLMAGIYLVVAGRDRVGPAVAALAVGVKASAGLAMPFVILGARRRLDALGAAIATGVLLVAVAFVAFGTQAADFINVLGTQQRLDSGTSVIAQLGSWFGWTGNPTGAREVASVLFGLLLVYLIARAWRRPRDWLECAGWSTVALMVSTSWLLAWYIVWLVPLAALSRTRWLQAAAVGMTVFVVAVRAVPILD
;
A
#
# COMPACT_ATOMS: atom_id res chain seq x y z
N MET A 1 -11.14 0.54 -22.47
CA MET A 1 -9.80 0.95 -22.00
C MET A 1 -9.77 2.40 -21.48
N TRP A 2 -10.34 3.38 -22.19
CA TRP A 2 -10.32 4.79 -21.76
C TRP A 2 -11.05 5.07 -20.44
N ALA A 3 -12.19 4.42 -20.17
CA ALA A 3 -12.90 4.59 -18.91
C ALA A 3 -12.01 4.26 -17.69
N LEU A 4 -11.26 3.16 -17.75
CA LEU A 4 -10.32 2.78 -16.67
C LEU A 4 -9.21 3.82 -16.50
N LYS A 5 -8.61 4.29 -17.61
CA LYS A 5 -7.59 5.35 -17.58
C LYS A 5 -8.11 6.63 -16.95
N LEU A 6 -9.33 7.04 -17.30
CA LEU A 6 -9.98 8.22 -16.73
C LEU A 6 -10.27 8.03 -15.23
N SER A 7 -10.76 6.86 -14.82
CA SER A 7 -10.98 6.54 -13.40
C SER A 7 -9.69 6.56 -12.60
N VAL A 8 -8.61 6.01 -13.15
CA VAL A 8 -7.28 6.00 -12.52
C VAL A 8 -6.70 7.41 -12.43
N LEU A 9 -6.82 8.22 -13.49
CA LEU A 9 -6.42 9.63 -13.46
C LEU A 9 -7.21 10.42 -12.41
N ALA A 10 -8.54 10.31 -12.41
CA ALA A 10 -9.39 10.97 -11.43
C ALA A 10 -9.05 10.52 -10.00
N GLY A 11 -8.79 9.23 -9.79
CA GLY A 11 -8.36 8.68 -8.51
C GLY A 11 -7.02 9.25 -8.05
N SER A 12 -6.06 9.39 -8.95
CA SER A 12 -4.76 10.01 -8.62
C SER A 12 -4.88 11.49 -8.28
N LEU A 13 -5.74 12.24 -8.99
CA LEU A 13 -6.04 13.63 -8.64
C LEU A 13 -6.73 13.72 -7.26
N GLY A 14 -7.61 12.77 -6.95
CA GLY A 14 -8.20 12.62 -5.61
C GLY A 14 -7.14 12.35 -4.54
N ILE A 15 -6.18 11.45 -4.81
CA ILE A 15 -5.05 11.20 -3.89
C ILE A 15 -4.20 12.45 -3.71
N CYS A 16 -3.90 13.20 -4.76
CA CYS A 16 -3.20 14.49 -4.67
C CYS A 16 -3.93 15.47 -3.73
N ALA A 17 -5.24 15.62 -3.90
CA ALA A 17 -6.07 16.48 -3.05
C ALA A 17 -6.07 16.01 -1.57
N LEU A 18 -6.14 14.70 -1.36
CA LEU A 18 -6.09 14.10 -0.02
C LEU A 18 -4.72 14.23 0.63
N ILE A 19 -3.61 14.07 -0.10
CA ILE A 19 -2.26 14.34 0.40
C ILE A 19 -2.16 15.80 0.84
N TRP A 20 -2.57 16.73 -0.02
CA TRP A 20 -2.56 18.15 0.31
C TRP A 20 -3.36 18.48 1.57
N ALA A 21 -4.61 17.99 1.64
CA ALA A 21 -5.50 18.24 2.77
C ALA A 21 -4.99 17.59 4.06
N THR A 22 -4.43 16.38 3.97
CA THR A 22 -3.88 15.65 5.14
C THR A 22 -2.60 16.29 5.62
N ALA A 23 -1.69 16.68 4.73
CA ALA A 23 -0.45 17.38 5.06
C ALA A 23 -0.75 18.66 5.86
N ARG A 24 -1.73 19.47 5.40
CA ARG A 24 -2.17 20.68 6.13
C ARG A 24 -2.66 20.36 7.54
N ARG A 25 -3.45 19.30 7.72
CA ARG A 25 -3.96 18.88 9.04
C ARG A 25 -2.86 18.36 9.95
N LEU A 26 -1.81 17.75 9.39
CA LEU A 26 -0.65 17.24 10.14
C LEU A 26 0.39 18.32 10.47
N GLY A 27 0.20 19.56 9.98
CA GLY A 27 1.15 20.66 10.11
C GLY A 27 2.38 20.52 9.22
N LEU A 28 2.28 19.76 8.13
CA LEU A 28 3.34 19.54 7.15
C LEU A 28 3.23 20.53 5.98
N ALA A 29 4.34 20.81 5.31
CA ALA A 29 4.35 21.57 4.06
C ALA A 29 3.64 20.75 2.96
N PRO A 30 2.51 21.21 2.40
CA PRO A 30 1.72 20.39 1.46
C PRO A 30 2.38 20.24 0.09
N LEU A 31 3.11 21.26 -0.38
CA LEU A 31 3.69 21.27 -1.72
C LEU A 31 4.78 20.19 -1.90
N PRO A 32 5.77 20.03 -0.98
CA PRO A 32 6.74 18.93 -1.09
C PRO A 32 6.08 17.54 -1.01
N ALA A 33 5.08 17.37 -0.13
CA ALA A 33 4.34 16.13 -0.01
C ALA A 33 3.59 15.79 -1.31
N LEU A 34 2.92 16.78 -1.90
CA LEU A 34 2.25 16.64 -3.17
C LEU A 34 3.24 16.34 -4.31
N ALA A 35 4.37 17.04 -4.35
CA ALA A 35 5.41 16.83 -5.37
C ALA A 35 5.98 15.41 -5.31
N LEU A 36 6.22 14.87 -4.10
CA LEU A 36 6.75 13.52 -3.93
C LEU A 36 5.86 12.44 -4.57
N TYR A 37 4.54 12.66 -4.60
CA TYR A 37 3.58 11.77 -5.25
C TYR A 37 3.27 12.16 -6.70
N GLY A 38 2.84 13.39 -6.92
CA GLY A 38 2.34 13.88 -8.21
C GLY A 38 3.42 14.02 -9.29
N LEU A 39 4.70 14.13 -8.90
CA LEU A 39 5.84 14.16 -9.82
C LEU A 39 6.65 12.86 -9.79
N ASN A 40 6.17 11.82 -9.09
CA ASN A 40 6.88 10.56 -9.01
C ASN A 40 6.87 9.84 -10.38
N PRO A 41 8.02 9.60 -11.02
CA PRO A 41 8.05 9.03 -12.36
C PRO A 41 7.42 7.63 -12.40
N ALA A 42 7.59 6.81 -11.36
CA ALA A 42 7.01 5.48 -11.34
C ALA A 42 5.48 5.50 -11.16
N VAL A 43 4.94 6.47 -10.43
CA VAL A 43 3.48 6.69 -10.36
C VAL A 43 2.93 7.12 -11.72
N LEU A 44 3.57 8.09 -12.37
CA LEU A 44 3.10 8.62 -13.65
C LEU A 44 3.20 7.59 -14.79
N VAL A 45 4.33 6.92 -14.92
CA VAL A 45 4.59 5.99 -16.03
C VAL A 45 3.89 4.66 -15.80
N TYR A 46 4.11 4.02 -14.66
CA TYR A 46 3.62 2.67 -14.44
C TYR A 46 2.18 2.68 -13.92
N ALA A 47 1.86 3.40 -12.85
CA ALA A 47 0.51 3.34 -12.27
C ALA A 47 -0.54 4.04 -13.17
N LEU A 48 -0.31 5.29 -13.58
CA LEU A 48 -1.23 6.04 -14.43
C LEU A 48 -1.16 5.60 -15.89
N GLY A 49 0.05 5.56 -16.47
CA GLY A 49 0.24 5.14 -17.87
C GLY A 49 -0.26 3.71 -18.12
N GLY A 50 -0.03 2.80 -17.16
CA GLY A 50 -0.52 1.41 -17.17
C GLY A 50 -1.97 1.22 -16.72
N ALA A 51 -2.66 2.26 -16.27
CA ALA A 51 -4.06 2.22 -15.81
C ALA A 51 -4.32 1.20 -14.68
N HIS A 52 -3.41 1.08 -13.71
CA HIS A 52 -3.54 0.08 -12.65
C HIS A 52 -4.58 0.46 -11.59
N ASN A 53 -5.41 -0.52 -11.23
CA ASN A 53 -6.46 -0.40 -10.22
C ASN A 53 -5.93 -0.12 -8.81
N ASP A 54 -4.63 -0.28 -8.57
CA ASP A 54 -3.94 0.11 -7.33
C ASP A 54 -4.20 1.58 -6.94
N VAL A 55 -4.39 2.47 -7.90
CA VAL A 55 -4.79 3.86 -7.64
C VAL A 55 -6.20 3.93 -7.05
N LEU A 56 -7.13 3.11 -7.54
CA LEU A 56 -8.50 3.03 -7.05
C LEU A 56 -8.58 2.37 -5.66
N MET A 57 -7.62 1.52 -5.32
CA MET A 57 -7.43 0.99 -3.97
C MET A 57 -6.91 2.09 -3.02
N MET A 58 -5.91 2.85 -3.47
CA MET A 58 -5.28 3.88 -2.63
C MET A 58 -6.19 5.07 -2.35
N LEU A 59 -7.12 5.41 -3.25
CA LEU A 59 -8.05 6.53 -3.05
C LEU A 59 -8.89 6.42 -1.76
N PRO A 60 -9.68 5.35 -1.52
CA PRO A 60 -10.42 5.17 -0.27
C PRO A 60 -9.49 4.98 0.94
N LEU A 61 -8.32 4.36 0.78
CA LEU A 61 -7.34 4.26 1.87
C LEU A 61 -6.87 5.65 2.33
N MET A 62 -6.46 6.51 1.40
CA MET A 62 -6.03 7.87 1.69
C MET A 62 -7.17 8.75 2.21
N ALA A 63 -8.41 8.52 1.74
CA ALA A 63 -9.59 9.20 2.26
C ALA A 63 -9.86 8.79 3.72
N GLY A 64 -9.72 7.50 4.04
CA GLY A 64 -9.83 7.00 5.40
C GLY A 64 -8.74 7.55 6.32
N ILE A 65 -7.49 7.62 5.86
CA ILE A 65 -6.37 8.27 6.57
C ILE A 65 -6.68 9.74 6.85
N TYR A 66 -7.13 10.50 5.85
CA TYR A 66 -7.53 11.89 6.02
C TYR A 66 -8.61 12.04 7.11
N LEU A 67 -9.62 11.17 7.09
CA LEU A 67 -10.73 11.18 8.05
C LEU A 67 -10.28 10.82 9.47
N VAL A 68 -9.38 9.84 9.63
CA VAL A 68 -8.74 9.52 10.93
C VAL A 68 -7.96 10.72 11.45
N VAL A 69 -7.15 11.37 10.61
CA VAL A 69 -6.43 12.60 10.97
C VAL A 69 -7.40 13.73 11.33
N ALA A 70 -8.57 13.78 10.69
CA ALA A 70 -9.64 14.72 11.01
C ALA A 70 -10.45 14.35 12.27
N GLY A 71 -10.09 13.28 12.99
CA GLY A 71 -10.75 12.83 14.22
C GLY A 71 -12.07 12.08 14.01
N ARG A 72 -12.33 11.58 12.79
CA ARG A 72 -13.53 10.80 12.46
C ARG A 72 -13.28 9.31 12.69
N ASP A 73 -13.20 8.92 13.97
CA ASP A 73 -12.74 7.59 14.41
C ASP A 73 -13.54 6.39 13.87
N ARG A 74 -14.82 6.57 13.52
CA ARG A 74 -15.62 5.49 12.87
C ARG A 74 -15.55 5.55 11.36
N VAL A 75 -15.77 6.75 10.80
CA VAL A 75 -15.90 6.94 9.35
C VAL A 75 -14.57 6.72 8.65
N GLY A 76 -13.46 7.14 9.24
CA GLY A 76 -12.14 6.99 8.62
C GLY A 76 -11.74 5.52 8.39
N PRO A 77 -11.73 4.67 9.43
CA PRO A 77 -11.45 3.25 9.29
C PRO A 77 -12.48 2.51 8.42
N ALA A 78 -13.76 2.87 8.47
CA ALA A 78 -14.77 2.33 7.57
C ALA A 78 -14.44 2.64 6.09
N VAL A 79 -14.13 3.91 5.77
CA VAL A 79 -13.76 4.32 4.41
C VAL A 79 -12.45 3.67 3.98
N ALA A 80 -11.46 3.55 4.87
CA ALA A 80 -10.22 2.83 4.58
C ALA A 80 -10.47 1.34 4.28
N ALA A 81 -11.39 0.70 5.00
CA ALA A 81 -11.74 -0.71 4.78
C ALA A 81 -12.33 -0.98 3.39
N LEU A 82 -12.94 0.02 2.73
CA LEU A 82 -13.37 -0.10 1.32
C LEU A 82 -12.20 -0.40 0.38
N ALA A 83 -10.98 0.05 0.71
CA ALA A 83 -9.79 -0.26 -0.07
C ALA A 83 -9.49 -1.77 -0.11
N VAL A 84 -9.80 -2.50 0.99
CA VAL A 84 -9.63 -3.95 1.06
C VAL A 84 -10.54 -4.68 0.07
N GLY A 85 -11.75 -4.15 -0.14
CA GLY A 85 -12.68 -4.65 -1.15
C GLY A 85 -12.21 -4.43 -2.58
N VAL A 86 -11.39 -3.40 -2.83
CA VAL A 86 -10.75 -3.17 -4.13
C VAL A 86 -9.55 -4.10 -4.32
N LYS A 87 -8.72 -4.26 -3.27
CA LYS A 87 -7.55 -5.12 -3.29
C LYS A 87 -7.15 -5.53 -1.87
N ALA A 88 -7.02 -6.84 -1.64
CA ALA A 88 -6.75 -7.42 -0.33
C ALA A 88 -5.47 -6.88 0.34
N SER A 89 -4.46 -6.48 -0.45
CA SER A 89 -3.21 -5.91 0.07
C SER A 89 -3.40 -4.60 0.86
N ALA A 90 -4.49 -3.85 0.64
CA ALA A 90 -4.83 -2.71 1.48
C ALA A 90 -5.05 -3.09 2.96
N GLY A 91 -5.36 -4.36 3.24
CA GLY A 91 -5.50 -4.90 4.58
C GLY A 91 -4.24 -4.72 5.44
N LEU A 92 -3.05 -4.64 4.81
CA LEU A 92 -1.79 -4.36 5.50
C LEU A 92 -1.83 -3.02 6.27
N ALA A 93 -2.48 -2.00 5.72
CA ALA A 93 -2.55 -0.68 6.33
C ALA A 93 -3.57 -0.59 7.47
N MET A 94 -4.56 -1.49 7.52
CA MET A 94 -5.72 -1.39 8.41
C MET A 94 -5.37 -1.38 9.91
N PRO A 95 -4.46 -2.23 10.43
CA PRO A 95 -4.04 -2.14 11.83
C PRO A 95 -3.55 -0.73 12.17
N PHE A 96 -2.76 -0.11 11.31
CA PHE A 96 -2.22 1.23 11.55
C PHE A 96 -3.30 2.32 11.50
N VAL A 97 -4.22 2.24 10.54
CA VAL A 97 -5.37 3.17 10.45
C VAL A 97 -6.24 3.11 11.71
N ILE A 98 -6.51 1.89 12.22
CA ILE A 98 -7.26 1.68 13.46
C ILE A 98 -6.50 2.24 14.67
N LEU A 99 -5.18 2.03 14.73
CA LEU A 99 -4.34 2.54 15.82
C LEU A 99 -4.16 4.06 15.79
N GLY A 100 -4.31 4.68 14.63
CA GLY A 100 -4.31 6.12 14.44
C GLY A 100 -5.58 6.82 14.93
N ALA A 101 -6.69 6.08 15.09
CA ALA A 101 -7.94 6.62 15.63
C ALA A 101 -7.85 6.86 17.14
N ARG A 102 -8.56 7.87 17.66
CA ARG A 102 -8.58 8.18 19.09
C ARG A 102 -9.38 7.11 19.86
N ARG A 103 -10.53 6.72 19.32
CA ARG A 103 -11.39 5.63 19.82
C ARG A 103 -11.16 4.33 19.03
N ARG A 104 -10.14 3.57 19.42
CA ARG A 104 -9.69 2.35 18.71
C ARG A 104 -10.76 1.26 18.59
N LEU A 105 -11.62 1.09 19.60
CA LEU A 105 -12.69 0.09 19.56
C LEU A 105 -13.80 0.48 18.57
N ASP A 106 -14.19 1.75 18.55
CA ASP A 106 -15.12 2.30 17.56
C ASP A 106 -14.56 2.16 16.13
N ALA A 107 -13.26 2.44 15.97
CA ALA A 107 -12.53 2.28 14.71
C ALA A 107 -12.52 0.82 14.23
N LEU A 108 -12.19 -0.11 15.13
CA LEU A 108 -12.19 -1.53 14.85
C LEU A 108 -13.58 -2.03 14.47
N GLY A 109 -14.60 -1.67 15.26
CA GLY A 109 -15.98 -2.04 14.99
C GLY A 109 -16.47 -1.53 13.63
N ALA A 110 -16.14 -0.29 13.27
CA ALA A 110 -16.50 0.29 11.98
C ALA A 110 -15.78 -0.40 10.81
N ALA A 111 -14.48 -0.69 10.95
CA ALA A 111 -13.72 -1.42 9.93
C ALA A 111 -14.26 -2.86 9.74
N ILE A 112 -14.56 -3.58 10.82
CA ILE A 112 -15.16 -4.92 10.78
C ILE A 112 -16.54 -4.85 10.11
N ALA A 113 -17.40 -3.91 10.50
CA ALA A 113 -18.73 -3.77 9.92
C ALA A 113 -18.67 -3.53 8.40
N THR A 114 -17.75 -2.67 7.94
CA THR A 114 -17.52 -2.47 6.50
C THR A 114 -16.99 -3.75 5.83
N GLY A 115 -16.06 -4.47 6.45
CA GLY A 115 -15.57 -5.75 5.93
C GLY A 115 -16.69 -6.79 5.77
N VAL A 116 -17.54 -6.95 6.79
CA VAL A 116 -18.71 -7.84 6.75
C VAL A 116 -19.68 -7.42 5.64
N LEU A 117 -19.93 -6.12 5.50
CA LEU A 117 -20.79 -5.61 4.42
C LEU A 117 -20.21 -5.92 3.03
N LEU A 118 -18.91 -5.72 2.82
CA LEU A 118 -18.25 -6.04 1.55
C LEU A 118 -18.35 -7.54 1.23
N VAL A 119 -18.14 -8.40 2.23
CA VAL A 119 -18.33 -9.85 2.10
C VAL A 119 -19.77 -10.17 1.73
N ALA A 120 -20.76 -9.60 2.44
CA ALA A 120 -22.17 -9.81 2.14
C ALA A 120 -22.53 -9.36 0.71
N VAL A 121 -22.06 -8.20 0.27
CA VAL A 121 -22.24 -7.71 -1.11
C VAL A 121 -21.61 -8.67 -2.13
N ALA A 122 -20.41 -9.19 -1.84
CA ALA A 122 -19.76 -10.17 -2.72
C ALA A 122 -20.57 -11.47 -2.84
N PHE A 123 -21.10 -12.00 -1.72
CA PHE A 123 -21.97 -13.18 -1.74
C PHE A 123 -23.30 -12.92 -2.47
N VAL A 124 -23.90 -11.74 -2.33
CA VAL A 124 -25.12 -11.38 -3.05
C VAL A 124 -24.86 -11.26 -4.56
N ALA A 125 -23.74 -10.64 -4.95
CA ALA A 125 -23.43 -10.40 -6.36
C ALA A 125 -22.88 -11.65 -7.10
N PHE A 126 -22.11 -12.48 -6.42
CA PHE A 126 -21.34 -13.58 -7.03
C PHE A 126 -21.69 -14.97 -6.47
N GLY A 127 -22.57 -15.07 -5.47
CA GLY A 127 -22.95 -16.34 -4.85
C GLY A 127 -21.79 -17.03 -4.13
N THR A 128 -21.78 -18.37 -4.15
CA THR A 128 -20.75 -19.19 -3.51
C THR A 128 -19.38 -19.11 -4.20
N GLN A 129 -19.31 -18.64 -5.45
CA GLN A 129 -18.06 -18.42 -6.19
C GLN A 129 -17.18 -17.35 -5.52
N ALA A 130 -17.77 -16.49 -4.68
CA ALA A 130 -17.03 -15.58 -3.83
C ALA A 130 -16.09 -16.32 -2.85
N ALA A 131 -16.42 -17.55 -2.45
CA ALA A 131 -15.57 -18.36 -1.58
C ALA A 131 -14.31 -18.87 -2.29
N ASP A 132 -14.38 -19.11 -3.61
CA ASP A 132 -13.23 -19.55 -4.42
C ASP A 132 -12.17 -18.46 -4.57
N PHE A 133 -12.50 -17.20 -4.27
CA PHE A 133 -11.56 -16.08 -4.24
C PHE A 133 -10.37 -16.34 -3.31
N ILE A 134 -10.57 -17.08 -2.21
CA ILE A 134 -9.48 -17.46 -1.28
C ILE A 134 -8.46 -18.37 -2.00
N ASN A 135 -8.93 -19.31 -2.81
CA ASN A 135 -8.05 -20.18 -3.61
C ASN A 135 -7.31 -19.40 -4.71
N VAL A 136 -7.97 -18.40 -5.31
CA VAL A 136 -7.35 -17.50 -6.30
C VAL A 136 -6.27 -16.61 -5.67
N LEU A 137 -6.49 -16.09 -4.46
CA LEU A 137 -5.47 -15.34 -3.71
C LEU A 137 -4.23 -16.21 -3.43
N GLY A 138 -4.43 -17.46 -3.01
CA GLY A 138 -3.34 -18.39 -2.70
C GLY A 138 -2.53 -18.85 -3.92
N THR A 139 -3.11 -18.84 -5.12
CA THR A 139 -2.39 -19.15 -6.38
C THR A 139 -1.58 -17.95 -6.87
N GLN A 140 -2.14 -16.73 -6.80
CA GLN A 140 -1.43 -15.50 -7.14
C GLN A 140 -0.20 -15.27 -6.25
N GLN A 141 -0.26 -15.64 -4.98
CA GLN A 141 0.89 -15.56 -4.08
C GLN A 141 2.06 -16.47 -4.46
N ARG A 142 1.87 -17.47 -5.34
CA ARG A 142 2.96 -18.37 -5.76
C ARG A 142 3.73 -17.87 -6.97
N LEU A 143 3.32 -16.75 -7.54
CA LEU A 143 4.02 -16.13 -8.65
C LEU A 143 5.35 -15.55 -8.13
N ASP A 144 6.39 -15.80 -8.92
CA ASP A 144 7.74 -15.31 -8.71
C ASP A 144 8.10 -14.44 -9.91
N SER A 145 8.75 -13.30 -9.66
CA SER A 145 9.30 -12.48 -10.73
C SER A 145 10.78 -12.22 -10.49
N GLY A 146 11.58 -12.33 -11.56
CA GLY A 146 12.99 -11.94 -11.56
C GLY A 146 13.24 -10.49 -11.14
N THR A 147 12.20 -9.66 -11.17
CA THR A 147 12.21 -8.25 -10.80
C THR A 147 12.02 -7.95 -9.30
N SER A 148 11.90 -8.98 -8.45
CA SER A 148 11.85 -8.79 -6.98
C SER A 148 13.19 -8.30 -6.41
N VAL A 149 13.16 -7.62 -5.25
CA VAL A 149 14.39 -7.10 -4.61
C VAL A 149 15.40 -8.22 -4.34
N ILE A 150 14.91 -9.36 -3.84
CA ILE A 150 15.74 -10.52 -3.50
C ILE A 150 16.39 -11.11 -4.76
N ALA A 151 15.65 -11.29 -5.84
CA ALA A 151 16.19 -11.79 -7.11
C ALA A 151 17.21 -10.83 -7.73
N GLN A 152 16.92 -9.52 -7.71
CA GLN A 152 17.83 -8.49 -8.24
C GLN A 152 19.13 -8.36 -7.44
N LEU A 153 19.08 -8.58 -6.12
CA LEU A 153 20.30 -8.64 -5.29
C LEU A 153 21.03 -9.97 -5.49
N GLY A 154 20.30 -11.08 -5.61
CA GLY A 154 20.85 -12.40 -5.87
C GLY A 154 21.64 -12.46 -7.18
N SER A 155 21.20 -11.76 -8.21
CA SER A 155 21.90 -11.74 -9.50
C SER A 155 23.29 -11.10 -9.45
N TRP A 156 23.53 -10.18 -8.50
CA TRP A 156 24.87 -9.63 -8.27
C TRP A 156 25.84 -10.68 -7.72
N PHE A 157 25.30 -11.74 -7.10
CA PHE A 157 26.04 -12.92 -6.65
C PHE A 157 25.97 -14.08 -7.66
N GLY A 158 25.47 -13.83 -8.87
CA GLY A 158 25.36 -14.84 -9.94
C GLY A 158 24.16 -15.79 -9.81
N TRP A 159 23.17 -15.47 -8.97
CA TRP A 159 21.97 -16.28 -8.82
C TRP A 159 20.92 -15.96 -9.89
N THR A 160 20.24 -17.00 -10.38
CA THR A 160 19.11 -16.87 -11.30
C THR A 160 17.80 -16.97 -10.53
N GLY A 161 17.04 -15.88 -10.47
CA GLY A 161 15.77 -15.83 -9.73
C GLY A 161 15.95 -15.84 -8.21
N ASN A 162 14.89 -16.23 -7.49
CA ASN A 162 14.93 -16.28 -6.03
C ASN A 162 15.53 -17.60 -5.52
N PRO A 163 16.48 -17.56 -4.56
CA PRO A 163 17.05 -18.76 -3.96
C PRO A 163 16.00 -19.60 -3.25
N THR A 164 16.21 -20.92 -3.21
CA THR A 164 15.36 -21.84 -2.45
C THR A 164 15.29 -21.41 -0.98
N GLY A 165 14.08 -21.26 -0.44
CA GLY A 165 13.85 -20.82 0.93
C GLY A 165 13.95 -19.31 1.18
N ALA A 166 14.44 -18.50 0.23
CA ALA A 166 14.56 -17.05 0.41
C ALA A 166 13.20 -16.39 0.67
N ARG A 167 12.15 -16.85 -0.01
CA ARG A 167 10.77 -16.40 0.21
C ARG A 167 10.27 -16.70 1.62
N GLU A 168 10.56 -17.88 2.16
CA GLU A 168 10.10 -18.26 3.50
C GLU A 168 10.80 -17.41 4.56
N VAL A 169 12.11 -17.24 4.43
CA VAL A 169 12.89 -16.34 5.29
C VAL A 169 12.36 -14.91 5.20
N ALA A 170 12.13 -14.39 4.00
CA ALA A 170 11.60 -13.05 3.79
C ALA A 170 10.19 -12.89 4.40
N SER A 171 9.34 -13.90 4.30
CA SER A 171 7.98 -13.91 4.87
C SER A 171 8.01 -13.91 6.40
N VAL A 172 8.89 -14.71 7.01
CA VAL A 172 9.10 -14.72 8.47
C VAL A 172 9.63 -13.36 8.96
N LEU A 173 10.66 -12.82 8.30
CA LEU A 173 11.23 -11.52 8.65
C LEU A 173 10.21 -10.40 8.50
N PHE A 174 9.42 -10.42 7.42
CA PHE A 174 8.32 -9.49 7.21
C PHE A 174 7.27 -9.60 8.33
N GLY A 175 6.86 -10.83 8.70
CA GLY A 175 5.90 -11.06 9.78
C GLY A 175 6.38 -10.52 11.12
N LEU A 176 7.65 -10.78 11.48
CA LEU A 176 8.27 -10.26 12.69
C LEU A 176 8.34 -8.73 12.68
N LEU A 177 8.75 -8.13 11.56
CA LEU A 177 8.82 -6.68 11.41
C LEU A 177 7.43 -6.04 11.46
N LEU A 178 6.42 -6.66 10.86
CA LEU A 178 5.04 -6.20 10.89
C LEU A 178 4.50 -6.18 12.33
N VAL A 179 4.69 -7.27 13.08
CA VAL A 179 4.31 -7.35 14.50
C VAL A 179 5.03 -6.26 15.31
N TYR A 180 6.33 -6.07 15.08
CA TYR A 180 7.10 -4.99 15.70
C TYR A 180 6.53 -3.60 15.39
N LEU A 181 6.21 -3.31 14.13
CA LEU A 181 5.67 -2.02 13.70
C LEU A 181 4.27 -1.77 14.26
N ILE A 182 3.42 -2.79 14.33
CA ILE A 182 2.10 -2.72 14.97
C ILE A 182 2.27 -2.46 16.47
N ALA A 183 3.15 -3.18 17.15
CA ALA A 183 3.44 -2.96 18.57
C ALA A 183 4.02 -1.56 18.83
N ARG A 184 4.88 -1.07 17.94
CA ARG A 184 5.41 0.30 17.99
C ARG A 184 4.29 1.34 17.82
N ALA A 185 3.42 1.17 16.83
CA ALA A 185 2.28 2.06 16.61
C ALA A 185 1.29 2.03 17.79
N TRP A 186 1.09 0.86 18.40
CA TRP A 186 0.26 0.72 19.60
C TRP A 186 0.79 1.55 20.77
N ARG A 187 2.10 1.43 21.04
CA ARG A 187 2.81 2.11 22.13
C ARG A 187 3.05 3.60 21.85
N ARG A 188 3.24 3.98 20.59
CA ARG A 188 3.46 5.36 20.12
C ARG A 188 2.41 5.72 19.07
N PRO A 189 1.20 6.12 19.49
CA PRO A 189 0.10 6.37 18.58
C PRO A 189 0.37 7.47 17.55
N ARG A 190 1.35 8.36 17.79
CA ARG A 190 1.74 9.41 16.83
C ARG A 190 2.52 8.87 15.63
N ASP A 191 3.11 7.69 15.74
CA ASP A 191 3.99 7.09 14.72
C ASP A 191 3.20 6.18 13.75
N TRP A 192 1.88 6.01 13.93
CA TRP A 192 1.08 5.01 13.20
C TRP A 192 1.23 5.11 11.67
N LEU A 193 1.25 6.33 11.12
CA LEU A 193 1.38 6.57 9.68
C LEU A 193 2.78 6.25 9.17
N GLU A 194 3.79 6.54 9.98
CA GLU A 194 5.18 6.17 9.68
C GLU A 194 5.36 4.65 9.73
N CYS A 195 4.78 3.97 10.73
CA CYS A 195 4.76 2.51 10.80
C CYS A 195 4.02 1.89 9.61
N ALA A 196 2.91 2.48 9.16
CA ALA A 196 2.20 2.05 7.95
C ALA A 196 3.13 2.12 6.73
N GLY A 197 3.82 3.25 6.52
CA GLY A 197 4.76 3.39 5.41
C GLY A 197 5.92 2.40 5.48
N TRP A 198 6.56 2.21 6.64
CA TRP A 198 7.61 1.21 6.80
C TRP A 198 7.12 -0.22 6.61
N SER A 199 5.87 -0.53 6.97
CA SER A 199 5.28 -1.83 6.68
C SER A 199 5.13 -2.07 5.18
N THR A 200 4.81 -1.01 4.42
CA THR A 200 4.76 -1.08 2.95
C THR A 200 6.15 -1.26 2.36
N VAL A 201 7.17 -0.55 2.85
CA VAL A 201 8.57 -0.78 2.43
C VAL A 201 8.97 -2.24 2.69
N ALA A 202 8.69 -2.74 3.89
CA ALA A 202 8.99 -4.11 4.26
C ALA A 202 8.33 -5.12 3.31
N LEU A 203 7.05 -4.94 2.99
CA LEU A 203 6.33 -5.78 2.04
C LEU A 203 6.97 -5.74 0.64
N MET A 204 7.31 -4.55 0.15
CA MET A 204 7.92 -4.39 -1.18
C MET A 204 9.31 -5.04 -1.28
N VAL A 205 10.06 -5.06 -0.18
CA VAL A 205 11.37 -5.72 -0.11
C VAL A 205 11.23 -7.24 0.03
N SER A 206 10.22 -7.72 0.78
CA SER A 206 10.04 -9.14 1.06
C SER A 206 9.22 -9.90 0.01
N THR A 207 8.52 -9.21 -0.89
CA THR A 207 7.69 -9.86 -1.92
C THR A 207 8.54 -10.50 -3.00
N SER A 208 8.20 -11.74 -3.38
CA SER A 208 8.77 -12.42 -4.55
C SER A 208 8.22 -11.89 -5.88
N TRP A 209 7.15 -11.10 -5.83
CA TRP A 209 6.55 -10.50 -7.02
C TRP A 209 6.39 -8.99 -6.83
N LEU A 210 7.41 -8.25 -7.24
CA LEU A 210 7.43 -6.78 -7.15
C LEU A 210 7.09 -6.18 -8.52
N LEU A 211 5.97 -5.46 -8.57
CA LEU A 211 5.49 -4.81 -9.79
C LEU A 211 5.67 -3.30 -9.68
N ALA A 212 5.91 -2.65 -10.81
CA ALA A 212 6.39 -1.28 -10.81
C ALA A 212 5.40 -0.27 -10.23
N TRP A 213 4.11 -0.54 -10.42
CA TRP A 213 3.03 0.29 -9.89
C TRP A 213 2.80 0.13 -8.38
N TYR A 214 3.42 -0.84 -7.69
CA TYR A 214 3.31 -0.99 -6.22
C TYR A 214 3.86 0.23 -5.48
N ILE A 215 4.66 1.06 -6.15
CA ILE A 215 5.13 2.34 -5.63
C ILE A 215 3.98 3.26 -5.17
N VAL A 216 2.79 3.13 -5.78
CA VAL A 216 1.61 3.91 -5.41
C VAL A 216 1.11 3.58 -3.99
N TRP A 217 1.48 2.42 -3.44
CA TRP A 217 1.14 2.05 -2.06
C TRP A 217 1.99 2.81 -1.05
N LEU A 218 3.28 3.01 -1.38
CA LEU A 218 4.28 3.58 -0.48
C LEU A 218 4.28 5.11 -0.52
N VAL A 219 4.29 5.70 -1.72
CA VAL A 219 4.58 7.12 -1.90
C VAL A 219 3.57 8.04 -1.21
N PRO A 220 2.23 7.80 -1.26
CA PRO A 220 1.27 8.63 -0.52
C PRO A 220 1.47 8.60 1.00
N LEU A 221 1.89 7.45 1.56
CA LEU A 221 2.18 7.31 2.98
C LEU A 221 3.48 8.05 3.33
N ALA A 222 4.52 7.88 2.51
CA ALA A 222 5.80 8.55 2.68
C ALA A 222 5.69 10.08 2.54
N ALA A 223 4.85 10.57 1.64
CA ALA A 223 4.55 11.99 1.45
C ALA A 223 3.98 12.64 2.72
N LEU A 224 3.27 11.86 3.54
CA LEU A 224 2.70 12.32 4.81
C LEU A 224 3.59 11.96 6.02
N SER A 225 4.76 11.36 5.80
CA SER A 225 5.71 11.07 6.86
C SER A 225 6.40 12.32 7.38
N ARG A 226 6.65 12.35 8.68
CA ARG A 226 7.48 13.37 9.34
C ARG A 226 8.97 13.09 9.18
N THR A 227 9.36 11.85 8.87
CA THR A 227 10.76 11.46 8.78
C THR A 227 11.25 11.44 7.34
N ARG A 228 12.39 12.10 7.11
CA ARG A 228 13.09 12.09 5.81
C ARG A 228 13.51 10.70 5.36
N TRP A 229 13.68 9.76 6.30
CA TRP A 229 14.12 8.40 5.99
C TRP A 229 13.06 7.60 5.22
N LEU A 230 11.78 7.73 5.59
CA LEU A 230 10.71 7.07 4.85
C LEU A 230 10.50 7.72 3.46
N GLN A 231 10.69 9.04 3.36
CA GLN A 231 10.68 9.74 2.07
C GLN A 231 11.85 9.29 1.18
N ALA A 232 13.06 9.18 1.75
CA ALA A 232 14.24 8.68 1.04
C ALA A 232 14.06 7.21 0.62
N ALA A 233 13.46 6.36 1.46
CA ALA A 233 13.14 4.98 1.12
C ALA A 233 12.13 4.92 -0.04
N ALA A 234 11.12 5.80 -0.06
CA ALA A 234 10.17 5.90 -1.17
C ALA A 234 10.86 6.33 -2.48
N VAL A 235 11.74 7.33 -2.43
CA VAL A 235 12.54 7.75 -3.59
C VAL A 235 13.47 6.62 -4.06
N GLY A 236 14.17 5.96 -3.13
CA GLY A 236 15.05 4.83 -3.44
C GLY A 236 14.28 3.67 -4.08
N MET A 237 13.10 3.36 -3.58
CA MET A 237 12.23 2.33 -4.17
C MET A 237 11.68 2.74 -5.54
N THR A 238 11.36 4.02 -5.74
CA THR A 238 11.01 4.56 -7.08
C THR A 238 12.17 4.36 -8.06
N VAL A 239 13.39 4.75 -7.68
CA VAL A 239 14.58 4.59 -8.52
C VAL A 239 14.84 3.12 -8.82
N PHE A 240 14.79 2.26 -7.80
CA PHE A 240 14.97 0.82 -7.95
C PHE A 240 13.98 0.23 -8.96
N VAL A 241 12.69 0.48 -8.78
CA VAL A 241 11.64 -0.03 -9.66
C VAL A 241 11.79 0.46 -11.10
N VAL A 242 12.13 1.73 -11.30
CA VAL A 242 12.37 2.29 -12.63
C VAL A 242 13.61 1.64 -13.27
N ALA A 243 14.71 1.51 -12.52
CA ALA A 243 15.94 0.92 -13.02
C ALA A 243 15.74 -0.55 -13.43
N VAL A 244 15.10 -1.34 -12.58
CA VAL A 244 14.80 -2.77 -12.84
C VAL A 244 13.95 -2.95 -14.11
N ARG A 245 13.10 -1.97 -14.45
CA ARG A 245 12.23 -2.01 -15.63
C ARG A 245 12.82 -1.36 -16.87
N ALA A 246 13.72 -0.42 -16.70
CA ALA A 246 14.40 0.25 -17.81
C ALA A 246 15.62 -0.56 -18.29
N VAL A 247 16.20 -1.39 -17.42
CA VAL A 247 17.41 -2.15 -17.69
C VAL A 247 17.07 -3.64 -17.77
N PRO A 248 17.06 -4.25 -18.96
CA PRO A 248 16.65 -5.64 -19.20
C PRO A 248 17.74 -6.63 -18.79
N ILE A 249 18.20 -6.58 -17.54
CA ILE A 249 19.20 -7.54 -17.04
C ILE A 249 18.55 -8.86 -16.63
N LEU A 250 17.23 -8.92 -16.41
CA LEU A 250 16.52 -10.14 -15.95
C LEU A 250 15.05 -10.19 -16.43
N ASP A 251 14.83 -10.27 -17.75
CA ASP A 251 13.58 -10.82 -18.29
C ASP A 251 13.75 -12.33 -18.55
#